data_AF-A0A7V5K746-F1
#
_entry.id   AF-A0A7V5K746-F1
#
_cell.length_a   1.000
_cell.length_b   1.000
_cell.length_c   1.000
_cell.angle_alpha   90.00
_cell.angle_beta   90.00
_cell.angle_gamma   90.00
#
_symmetry.space_group_name_H-M   'P 1'
#
loop_
_entity.id
_entity.type
_entity.pdbx_description
1 polymer ?
#
loop_
_entity_poly.entity_id
_entity_poly.type
_entity_poly.pdbx_seq_one_letter_code
_entity_poly.pdbx_strand_id
1 'polypeptide(L)'
;MKAGHDVELIWTAPGDDNNWGQGTLYDIRYSSVPIGFDTLNWWHSAIRVDSVPEPSPAGHKDSCLVRNLVIDSSFYFAIKTSDEAHNWSDISNIVEIPPLFCMDITGDDLINILDAIYLLNYLYKNDDLSLSLETGGDVDSSGDINILDAVFIIYFCYKDGPPPDCRH
;
A
#
# COMPACT_ATOMS: atom_id res chain seq x y z
N MET A 1 12.62 15.09 3.37
CA MET A 1 11.49 14.72 2.47
C MET A 1 11.19 13.27 2.82
N LYS A 2 9.93 12.81 2.86
CA LYS A 2 9.64 11.40 3.18
C LYS A 2 9.61 10.63 1.86
N ALA A 3 10.38 9.56 1.71
CA ALA A 3 10.13 8.58 0.66
C ALA A 3 8.69 8.06 0.80
N GLY A 4 8.01 7.94 -0.34
CA GLY A 4 6.62 7.53 -0.40
C GLY A 4 6.47 6.30 -1.27
N HIS A 5 5.61 5.39 -0.84
CA HIS A 5 5.25 4.18 -1.57
C HIS A 5 4.04 4.44 -2.47
N ASP A 6 4.02 3.79 -3.64
CA ASP A 6 2.94 3.89 -4.62
C ASP A 6 2.12 2.59 -4.58
N VAL A 7 0.80 2.69 -4.40
CA VAL A 7 -0.13 1.56 -4.35
C VAL A 7 -1.02 1.59 -5.58
N GLU A 8 -1.05 0.49 -6.35
CA GLU A 8 -2.08 0.28 -7.36
C GLU A 8 -3.32 -0.39 -6.73
N LEU A 9 -4.41 0.35 -6.64
CA LEU A 9 -5.71 -0.19 -6.27
C LEU A 9 -6.38 -0.77 -7.51
N ILE A 10 -6.90 -1.99 -7.41
CA ILE A 10 -7.64 -2.66 -8.49
C ILE A 10 -8.99 -3.11 -7.95
N TRP A 11 -10.06 -2.77 -8.65
CA TRP A 11 -11.43 -3.16 -8.27
C TRP A 11 -12.27 -3.54 -9.49
N THR A 12 -13.45 -4.09 -9.23
CA THR A 12 -14.45 -4.36 -10.28
C THR A 12 -15.45 -3.22 -10.31
N ALA A 13 -15.64 -2.61 -11.48
CA ALA A 13 -16.58 -1.51 -11.67
C ALA A 13 -18.00 -1.96 -11.31
N PRO A 14 -18.68 -1.28 -10.36
CA PRO A 14 -20.06 -1.59 -10.02
C PRO A 14 -20.99 -1.09 -11.14
N GLY A 15 -22.12 -1.77 -11.30
CA GLY A 15 -23.21 -1.26 -12.15
C GLY A 15 -24.04 -0.21 -11.41
N ASP A 16 -24.80 0.55 -12.19
CA ASP A 16 -25.76 1.55 -11.72
C ASP A 16 -26.88 0.90 -10.87
N ASP A 17 -27.41 -0.23 -11.36
CA ASP A 17 -28.44 -1.04 -10.69
C ASP A 17 -27.92 -2.47 -10.42
N ASN A 18 -27.22 -2.67 -9.31
CA ASN A 18 -26.75 -3.98 -8.80
C ASN A 18 -25.83 -4.81 -9.71
N ASN A 19 -25.57 -4.37 -10.96
CA ASN A 19 -24.58 -4.82 -11.97
C ASN A 19 -24.95 -4.41 -13.41
N TRP A 20 -26.03 -3.66 -13.60
CA TRP A 20 -26.45 -3.15 -14.92
C TRP A 20 -26.19 -1.65 -15.01
N GLY A 21 -25.77 -1.17 -16.19
CA GLY A 21 -25.38 0.23 -16.38
C GLY A 21 -23.90 0.48 -16.11
N GLN A 22 -23.53 1.76 -16.03
CA GLN A 22 -22.17 2.24 -15.83
C GLN A 22 -22.24 3.36 -14.78
N GLY A 23 -21.45 3.25 -13.71
CA GLY A 23 -21.31 4.36 -12.78
C GLY A 23 -20.72 5.58 -13.49
N THR A 24 -21.04 6.78 -13.03
CA THR A 24 -20.58 8.01 -13.68
C THR A 24 -19.27 8.51 -13.07
N LEU A 25 -19.11 8.40 -11.74
CA LEU A 25 -17.94 8.89 -11.03
C LEU A 25 -17.56 7.97 -9.88
N TYR A 26 -16.26 7.97 -9.56
CA TYR A 26 -15.74 7.44 -8.31
C TYR A 26 -15.28 8.56 -7.36
N ASP A 27 -15.49 8.34 -6.06
CA ASP A 27 -14.81 9.06 -4.99
C ASP A 27 -14.01 7.99 -4.23
N ILE A 28 -12.68 7.98 -4.42
CA ILE A 28 -11.77 7.09 -3.70
C ILE A 28 -11.13 7.90 -2.59
N ARG A 29 -11.15 7.35 -1.38
CA ARG A 29 -10.54 7.97 -0.21
C ARG A 29 -9.68 7.00 0.56
N TYR A 30 -8.69 7.57 1.26
CA TYR A 30 -7.81 6.81 2.13
C TYR A 30 -7.52 7.54 3.44
N SER A 31 -7.16 6.78 4.47
CA SER A 31 -6.73 7.30 5.77
C SER A 31 -5.77 6.34 6.44
N SER A 32 -4.89 6.86 7.30
CA SER A 32 -4.09 6.04 8.21
C SER A 32 -4.82 5.70 9.51
N VAL A 33 -6.01 6.26 9.71
CA VAL A 33 -6.89 5.91 10.83
C VAL A 33 -7.79 4.75 10.39
N PRO A 34 -7.97 3.69 11.19
CA PRO A 34 -8.91 2.62 10.86
C PRO A 34 -10.35 3.14 10.82
N ILE A 35 -11.19 2.55 9.97
CA ILE A 35 -12.58 2.99 9.73
C ILE A 35 -13.46 2.96 10.98
N GLY A 36 -13.20 2.04 11.92
CA GLY A 36 -14.00 1.88 13.13
C GLY A 36 -15.48 1.57 12.82
N PHE A 37 -16.37 1.92 13.74
CA PHE A 37 -17.82 1.69 13.57
C PHE A 37 -18.53 2.83 12.83
N ASP A 38 -17.93 4.02 12.78
CA ASP A 38 -18.54 5.22 12.19
C ASP A 38 -17.91 5.53 10.82
N THR A 39 -18.42 4.82 9.82
CA THR A 39 -17.93 4.89 8.45
C THR A 39 -18.16 6.25 7.80
N LEU A 40 -19.20 7.00 8.21
CA LEU A 40 -19.51 8.32 7.66
C LEU A 40 -18.54 9.38 8.15
N ASN A 41 -18.25 9.42 9.45
CA ASN A 41 -17.26 10.35 9.98
C ASN A 41 -15.85 10.03 9.48
N TRP A 42 -15.52 8.74 9.36
CA TRP A 42 -14.28 8.35 8.71
C TRP A 42 -14.22 8.88 7.27
N TRP A 43 -15.27 8.69 6.47
CA TRP A 43 -15.31 9.15 5.08
C TRP A 43 -15.06 10.66 4.93
N HIS A 44 -15.67 11.47 5.81
CA HIS A 44 -15.50 12.92 5.80
C HIS A 44 -14.11 13.39 6.24
N SER A 45 -13.41 12.60 7.05
CA SER A 45 -12.06 12.91 7.51
C SER A 45 -10.95 12.31 6.65
N ALA A 46 -11.28 11.30 5.83
CA ALA A 46 -10.36 10.66 4.91
C ALA A 46 -9.94 11.59 3.76
N ILE A 47 -8.74 11.34 3.24
CA ILE A 47 -8.12 12.10 2.16
C ILE A 47 -8.65 11.57 0.83
N ARG A 48 -9.12 12.47 -0.04
CA ARG A 48 -9.58 12.13 -1.39
C ARG A 48 -8.39 11.91 -2.33
N VAL A 49 -8.50 10.91 -3.19
CA VAL A 49 -7.59 10.68 -4.31
C VAL A 49 -8.01 11.56 -5.49
N ASP A 50 -7.08 12.33 -6.06
CA ASP A 50 -7.39 13.32 -7.10
C ASP A 50 -7.48 12.73 -8.53
N SER A 51 -6.69 11.70 -8.83
CA SER A 51 -6.53 11.13 -10.19
C SER A 51 -7.29 9.81 -10.34
N VAL A 52 -8.59 9.84 -10.10
CA VAL A 52 -9.46 8.65 -10.20
C VAL A 52 -10.01 8.52 -11.63
N PRO A 53 -9.95 7.33 -12.25
CA PRO A 53 -10.50 7.13 -13.60
C PRO A 53 -12.03 7.27 -13.63
N GLU A 54 -12.58 7.46 -14.83
CA GLU A 54 -14.02 7.27 -15.05
C GLU A 54 -14.37 5.78 -14.91
N PRO A 55 -15.54 5.42 -14.34
CA PRO A 55 -15.92 4.02 -14.20
C PRO A 55 -16.06 3.30 -15.54
N SER A 56 -15.49 2.11 -15.64
CA SER A 56 -15.77 1.22 -16.79
C SER A 56 -17.18 0.62 -16.72
N PRO A 57 -17.69 0.02 -17.81
CA PRO A 57 -18.93 -0.74 -17.75
C PRO A 57 -18.90 -1.82 -16.66
N ALA A 58 -20.03 -2.05 -16.01
CA ALA A 58 -20.14 -2.99 -14.90
C ALA A 58 -19.44 -4.33 -15.17
N GLY A 59 -18.69 -4.82 -14.19
CA GLY A 59 -17.96 -6.09 -14.26
C GLY A 59 -16.55 -6.02 -14.88
N HIS A 60 -16.15 -4.88 -15.44
CA HIS A 60 -14.76 -4.66 -15.86
C HIS A 60 -13.86 -4.30 -14.67
N LYS A 61 -12.54 -4.48 -14.83
CA LYS A 61 -11.57 -4.05 -13.83
C LYS A 61 -11.14 -2.62 -14.09
N ASP A 62 -11.20 -1.79 -13.06
CA ASP A 62 -10.62 -0.46 -13.02
C ASP A 62 -9.44 -0.45 -12.05
N SER A 63 -8.49 0.47 -12.27
CA SER A 63 -7.38 0.69 -11.34
C SER A 63 -7.01 2.15 -11.15
N CYS A 64 -6.38 2.47 -10.02
CA CYS A 64 -5.88 3.81 -9.70
C CYS A 64 -4.59 3.70 -8.88
N LEU A 65 -3.60 4.51 -9.25
CA LEU A 65 -2.32 4.58 -8.54
C LEU A 65 -2.35 5.70 -7.48
N VAL A 66 -2.30 5.31 -6.21
CA VAL A 66 -2.19 6.23 -5.07
C VAL A 66 -0.71 6.38 -4.72
N ARG A 67 -0.21 7.61 -4.80
CA ARG A 67 1.22 7.90 -4.67
C ARG A 67 1.59 8.55 -3.35
N ASN A 68 2.87 8.49 -3.02
CA ASN A 68 3.48 9.17 -1.88
C ASN A 68 2.89 8.77 -0.51
N LEU A 69 2.50 7.50 -0.35
CA LEU A 69 2.04 6.98 0.93
C LEU A 69 3.22 6.81 1.88
N VAL A 70 3.04 7.17 3.15
CA VAL A 70 4.12 7.11 4.15
C VAL A 70 4.42 5.66 4.50
N ILE A 71 5.68 5.24 4.38
CA ILE A 71 6.16 3.91 4.79
C ILE A 71 5.94 3.71 6.31
N ASP A 72 5.85 2.46 6.78
CA ASP A 72 5.61 2.12 8.19
C ASP A 72 4.28 2.68 8.74
N SER A 73 3.26 2.75 7.89
CA SER A 73 1.90 3.15 8.27
C SER A 73 0.87 2.31 7.55
N SER A 74 -0.13 1.84 8.29
CA SER A 74 -1.30 1.22 7.67
C SER A 74 -2.11 2.26 6.91
N PHE A 75 -2.67 1.86 5.78
CA PHE A 75 -3.64 2.66 5.06
C PHE A 75 -4.92 1.89 4.79
N TYR A 76 -6.04 2.58 4.96
CA TYR A 76 -7.36 2.05 4.71
C TYR A 76 -7.96 2.80 3.52
N PHE A 77 -8.38 2.07 2.50
CA PHE A 77 -8.95 2.60 1.28
C PHE A 77 -10.40 2.19 1.14
N ALA A 78 -11.18 3.11 0.58
CA ALA A 78 -12.59 2.91 0.35
C ALA A 78 -13.06 3.71 -0.86
N ILE A 79 -14.06 3.18 -1.55
CA ILE A 79 -14.60 3.73 -2.80
C ILE A 79 -16.09 3.97 -2.63
N LYS A 80 -16.57 5.09 -3.18
CA LYS A 80 -17.98 5.30 -3.50
C LYS A 80 -18.13 5.52 -4.99
N THR A 81 -19.23 5.07 -5.54
CA THR A 81 -19.58 5.29 -6.94
C THR A 81 -20.86 6.10 -7.00
N SER A 82 -20.99 7.00 -7.98
CA SER A 82 -22.24 7.72 -8.23
C SER A 82 -22.90 7.26 -9.52
N ASP A 83 -24.22 7.40 -9.58
CA ASP A 83 -25.00 7.31 -10.82
C ASP A 83 -25.01 8.64 -11.61
N GLU A 84 -25.72 8.62 -12.74
CA GLU A 84 -25.90 9.76 -13.66
C GLU A 84 -26.61 10.95 -12.97
N ALA A 85 -27.45 10.65 -11.98
CA ALA A 85 -28.21 11.60 -11.18
C ALA A 85 -27.43 12.09 -9.95
N HIS A 86 -26.15 11.69 -9.80
CA HIS A 86 -25.28 12.00 -8.67
C HIS A 86 -25.75 11.43 -7.32
N ASN A 87 -26.48 10.32 -7.34
CA ASN A 87 -26.74 9.52 -6.15
C ASN A 87 -25.51 8.68 -5.85
N TRP A 88 -24.93 8.88 -4.68
CA TRP A 88 -23.75 8.14 -4.24
C TRP A 88 -24.14 6.84 -3.55
N SER A 89 -23.40 5.77 -3.86
CA SER A 89 -23.47 4.51 -3.15
C SER A 89 -23.08 4.65 -1.68
N ASP A 90 -23.38 3.61 -0.91
CA ASP A 90 -22.67 3.35 0.34
C ASP A 90 -21.18 3.09 0.07
N ILE A 91 -20.38 3.12 1.14
CA ILE A 91 -18.94 2.82 1.05
C ILE A 91 -18.74 1.37 0.63
N SER A 92 -17.77 1.13 -0.25
CA SER A 92 -17.32 -0.22 -0.65
C SER A 92 -16.83 -1.06 0.52
N ASN A 93 -16.43 -2.30 0.25
CA ASN A 93 -15.53 -3.00 1.16
C ASN A 93 -14.24 -2.21 1.36
N ILE A 94 -13.60 -2.42 2.50
CA ILE A 94 -12.38 -1.71 2.89
C ILE A 94 -11.18 -2.53 2.47
N VAL A 95 -10.23 -1.88 1.82
CA VAL A 95 -8.91 -2.46 1.57
C VAL A 95 -7.98 -1.90 2.63
N GLU A 96 -7.40 -2.80 3.43
CA GLU A 96 -6.33 -2.47 4.36
C GLU A 96 -4.99 -2.83 3.72
N ILE A 97 -4.07 -1.88 3.74
CA ILE A 97 -2.67 -2.08 3.42
C ILE A 97 -1.92 -2.00 4.74
N PRO A 98 -1.29 -3.10 5.19
CA PRO A 98 -0.49 -3.09 6.40
C PRO A 98 0.70 -2.13 6.26
N PRO A 99 1.36 -1.75 7.36
CA PRO A 99 2.57 -0.97 7.28
C PRO A 99 3.62 -1.76 6.49
N LEU A 100 4.15 -1.15 5.43
CA LEU A 100 5.29 -1.71 4.73
C LEU A 100 6.51 -1.56 5.62
N PHE A 101 7.13 -2.68 5.99
CA PHE A 101 8.37 -2.68 6.75
C PHE A 101 9.54 -2.73 5.78
N CYS A 102 10.49 -1.80 5.90
CA CYS A 102 11.70 -1.84 5.08
C CYS A 102 12.54 -3.11 5.30
N MET A 103 12.31 -3.82 6.40
CA MET A 103 12.94 -5.11 6.71
C MET A 103 12.26 -6.33 6.09
N ASP A 104 11.04 -6.20 5.56
CA ASP A 104 10.39 -7.28 4.82
C ASP A 104 10.84 -7.21 3.35
N ILE A 105 11.98 -7.82 3.08
CA ILE A 105 12.61 -7.77 1.76
C ILE A 105 11.98 -8.82 0.84
N THR A 106 11.37 -9.86 1.43
CA THR A 106 10.69 -10.91 0.66
C THR A 106 9.26 -10.56 0.29
N GLY A 107 8.64 -9.57 0.96
CA GLY A 107 7.26 -9.14 0.74
C GLY A 107 6.24 -10.13 1.28
N ASP A 108 6.59 -10.90 2.31
CA ASP A 108 5.75 -11.95 2.89
C ASP A 108 5.09 -11.56 4.22
N ASP A 109 5.17 -10.28 4.60
CA ASP A 109 4.71 -9.68 5.85
C ASP A 109 5.40 -10.25 7.10
N LEU A 110 6.52 -10.98 6.97
CA LEU A 110 7.24 -11.59 8.07
C LEU A 110 8.71 -11.15 8.13
N ILE A 111 9.05 -10.30 9.09
CA ILE A 111 10.45 -9.95 9.35
C ILE A 111 11.20 -11.14 9.96
N ASN A 112 12.07 -11.78 9.19
CA ASN A 112 12.81 -12.97 9.61
C ASN A 112 14.18 -13.13 8.90
N ILE A 113 14.82 -14.31 9.07
CA ILE A 113 16.15 -14.56 8.48
C ILE A 113 16.12 -14.67 6.96
N LEU A 114 14.97 -15.00 6.37
CA LEU A 114 14.82 -15.12 4.92
C LEU A 114 14.99 -13.76 4.24
N ASP A 115 14.61 -12.65 4.89
CA ASP A 115 14.87 -11.29 4.38
C ASP A 115 16.36 -10.99 4.27
N ALA A 116 17.12 -11.32 5.32
CA ALA A 116 18.57 -11.15 5.29
C ALA A 116 19.22 -12.04 4.21
N ILE A 117 18.75 -13.28 4.06
CA ILE A 117 19.24 -14.20 3.02
C ILE A 117 18.91 -13.66 1.62
N TYR A 118 17.70 -13.14 1.43
CA TYR A 118 17.27 -12.56 0.17
C TYR A 118 18.15 -11.37 -0.21
N LEU A 119 18.40 -10.45 0.73
CA LEU A 119 19.29 -9.32 0.52
C LEU A 119 20.72 -9.73 0.18
N LEU A 120 21.26 -10.75 0.86
CA LEU A 120 22.59 -11.28 0.55
C LEU A 120 22.66 -11.95 -0.83
N ASN A 121 21.59 -12.64 -1.26
CA ASN A 121 21.53 -13.20 -2.61
C ASN A 121 21.51 -12.08 -3.66
N TYR A 122 20.77 -11.00 -3.43
CA TYR A 122 20.84 -9.82 -4.29
C TYR A 122 22.27 -9.26 -4.38
N LEU A 123 22.87 -8.93 -3.23
CA LEU A 123 24.18 -8.27 -3.16
C LEU A 123 25.32 -9.09 -3.78
N TYR A 124 25.25 -10.43 -3.69
CA TYR A 124 26.39 -11.29 -4.02
C TYR A 124 26.14 -12.32 -5.11
N LYS A 125 24.89 -12.52 -5.54
CA LYS A 125 24.54 -13.47 -6.61
C LYS A 125 23.87 -12.83 -7.82
N ASN A 126 23.61 -11.51 -7.80
CA ASN A 126 22.93 -10.77 -8.88
C ASN A 126 21.59 -11.39 -9.28
N ASP A 127 20.82 -11.89 -8.31
CA ASP A 127 19.43 -12.28 -8.56
C ASP A 127 18.56 -11.05 -8.88
N ASP A 128 17.53 -11.25 -9.70
CA ASP A 128 16.65 -10.17 -10.19
C ASP A 128 15.80 -9.60 -9.05
N LEU A 129 15.82 -8.27 -8.91
CA LEU A 129 15.29 -7.54 -7.77
C LEU A 129 13.88 -7.00 -8.03
N SER A 130 12.94 -7.89 -8.35
CA SER A 130 11.57 -7.45 -8.63
C SER A 130 10.81 -7.00 -7.38
N LEU A 131 11.26 -7.36 -6.16
CA LEU A 131 10.56 -7.06 -4.89
C LEU A 131 11.26 -6.03 -4.00
N SER A 132 12.60 -5.94 -3.97
CA SER A 132 13.28 -5.01 -3.02
C SER A 132 13.29 -3.55 -3.43
N LEU A 133 12.87 -3.26 -4.67
CA LEU A 133 12.66 -1.88 -5.12
C LEU A 133 11.42 -1.24 -4.48
N GLU A 134 10.47 -2.05 -3.97
CA GLU A 134 9.25 -1.55 -3.33
C GLU A 134 9.42 -1.38 -1.81
N THR A 135 10.19 -2.24 -1.14
CA THR A 135 10.35 -2.20 0.33
C THR A 135 11.59 -1.45 0.82
N GLY A 136 12.60 -1.25 -0.02
CA GLY A 136 13.81 -0.49 0.32
C GLY A 136 14.77 -1.29 1.20
N GLY A 137 15.80 -1.89 0.59
CA GLY A 137 16.77 -2.74 1.29
C GLY A 137 17.82 -2.01 2.15
N ASP A 138 17.70 -0.70 2.35
CA ASP A 138 18.55 0.13 3.21
C ASP A 138 17.89 0.26 4.60
N VAL A 139 17.98 -0.79 5.41
CA VAL A 139 17.19 -0.91 6.66
C VAL A 139 17.80 -0.11 7.81
N ASP A 140 19.06 0.32 7.67
CA ASP A 140 19.76 1.16 8.64
C ASP A 140 19.78 2.66 8.24
N SER A 141 19.11 3.03 7.15
CA SER A 141 19.04 4.39 6.60
C SER A 141 20.42 5.02 6.34
N SER A 142 21.41 4.20 5.96
CA SER A 142 22.75 4.68 5.62
C SER A 142 22.82 5.32 4.23
N GLY A 143 21.84 5.06 3.37
CA GLY A 143 21.80 5.46 1.97
C GLY A 143 22.50 4.49 1.02
N ASP A 144 23.10 3.41 1.55
CA ASP A 144 23.84 2.41 0.79
C ASP A 144 23.30 1.01 1.09
N ILE A 145 22.67 0.35 0.11
CA ILE A 145 22.25 -1.05 0.28
C ILE A 145 23.49 -1.96 0.25
N ASN A 146 23.85 -2.55 1.40
CA ASN A 146 25.06 -3.34 1.56
C ASN A 146 24.92 -4.44 2.64
N ILE A 147 26.03 -5.10 2.99
CA ILE A 147 26.00 -6.22 3.95
C ILE A 147 25.59 -5.79 5.37
N LEU A 148 25.78 -4.52 5.73
CA LEU A 148 25.39 -3.99 7.02
C LEU A 148 23.87 -4.03 7.21
N ASP A 149 23.10 -3.84 6.15
CA ASP A 149 21.64 -4.01 6.15
C ASP A 149 21.23 -5.45 6.47
N ALA A 150 21.87 -6.43 5.83
CA ALA A 150 21.61 -7.84 6.11
C ALA A 150 22.00 -8.21 7.56
N VAL A 151 23.09 -7.64 8.06
CA VAL A 151 23.51 -7.81 9.46
C VAL A 151 22.51 -7.14 10.41
N PHE A 152 21.97 -5.98 10.06
CA PHE A 152 20.95 -5.29 10.83
C PHE A 152 19.69 -6.15 10.99
N ILE A 153 19.22 -6.78 9.89
CA ILE A 153 18.07 -7.70 9.93
C ILE A 153 18.31 -8.85 10.91
N ILE A 154 19.48 -9.47 10.84
CA ILE A 154 19.85 -10.56 11.76
C ILE A 154 19.89 -10.06 13.21
N TYR A 155 20.43 -8.86 13.43
CA TYR A 155 20.60 -8.29 14.77
C TYR A 155 19.25 -7.95 15.40
N PHE A 156 18.33 -7.36 14.64
CA PHE A 156 16.96 -7.12 15.07
C PHE A 156 16.22 -8.43 15.39
N CYS A 157 16.25 -9.41 14.48
CA CYS A 157 15.52 -10.67 14.65
C CYS A 157 16.02 -11.55 15.81
N TYR A 158 17.32 -11.49 16.14
CA TYR A 158 17.93 -12.50 17.03
C TYR A 158 18.80 -11.95 18.17
N LYS A 159 18.99 -10.64 18.25
CA LYS A 159 19.90 -10.01 19.24
C LYS A 159 19.33 -8.77 19.91
N ASP A 160 18.00 -8.61 19.90
CA ASP A 160 17.31 -7.43 20.45
C ASP A 160 17.87 -6.12 19.87
N GLY A 161 18.18 -6.12 18.57
CA GLY A 161 18.63 -4.95 17.85
C GLY A 161 17.59 -3.81 17.87
N PRO A 162 18.02 -2.56 17.59
CA PRO A 162 17.08 -1.45 17.50
C PRO A 162 16.05 -1.69 16.38
N PRO A 163 14.83 -1.12 16.48
CA PRO A 163 13.88 -1.15 15.37
C PRO A 163 14.48 -0.48 14.13
N PRO A 164 14.11 -0.93 12.92
CA PRO A 164 14.63 -0.38 11.68
C PRO A 164 14.30 1.10 11.52
N ASP A 165 15.15 1.80 10.80
CA ASP A 165 14.87 3.16 10.37
C ASP A 165 14.53 3.12 8.87
N CYS A 166 13.26 3.29 8.53
CA CYS A 166 12.79 3.32 7.15
C CYS A 166 12.67 4.77 6.61
N ARG A 167 13.36 5.75 7.25
CA ARG A 167 13.27 7.17 6.91
C ARG A 167 14.32 7.54 5.85
N HIS A 168 13.96 7.39 4.57
CA HIS A 168 14.71 7.96 3.44
C HIS A 168 14.21 9.35 3.04
#